data_AF-A0A934ZKN3-F1
#
_entry.id   AF-A0A934ZKN3-F1
#
_cell.length_a   1.000
_cell.length_b   1.000
_cell.length_c   1.000
_cell.angle_alpha   90.00
_cell.angle_beta   90.00
_cell.angle_gamma   90.00
#
_symmetry.space_group_name_H-M   'P 1'
#
loop_
_entity.id
_entity.type
_entity.pdbx_description
1 polymer ?
#
loop_
_entity_poly.entity_id
_entity_poly.type
_entity_poly.pdbx_seq_one_letter_code
_entity_poly.pdbx_strand_id
1 'polypeptide(L)'
;MDEPDVVIDDQPDGAAREDRLDAGSTDVRSMDTGATDVPIPDVAIDATATDIVTVDVRAEASVDVLLADAGVPDRWRLLTSDAIYTPWQSAAPDAGGAVLLACGDSQVLVGFRVWSSSYVNGLAPWCAALSPAGTIGSPVLGTRVGGTSDNNADDDDDVCPAGQVVVQITGRAGVVLDSFQARCAPLSTWMSTRALGAPLRLHGGSNGGAAFADTCPLGYLGAGFEAKAIFYLGLSRVGALRLLCMRVVRERLMPRRQPCER
;
A
#
# COMPACT_ATOMS: atom_id res chain seq x y z
N MET A 1 -57.28 21.59 29.86
CA MET A 1 -55.87 21.74 29.47
C MET A 1 -55.82 21.23 28.07
N ASP A 2 -56.09 22.15 27.15
CA ASP A 2 -56.29 21.88 25.72
C ASP A 2 -54.92 21.80 25.04
N GLU A 3 -54.63 20.65 24.42
CA GLU A 3 -53.49 20.47 23.52
C GLU A 3 -53.80 21.16 22.18
N PRO A 4 -52.86 21.91 21.60
CA PRO A 4 -53.04 22.44 20.26
C PRO A 4 -52.62 21.41 19.19
N ASP A 5 -53.52 21.18 18.25
CA ASP A 5 -53.28 20.45 17.01
C ASP A 5 -52.24 21.18 16.14
N VAL A 6 -51.16 20.49 15.79
CA VAL A 6 -50.16 20.96 14.82
C VAL A 6 -50.61 20.54 13.43
N VAL A 7 -51.01 21.52 12.64
CA VAL A 7 -51.24 21.39 11.20
C VAL A 7 -49.88 21.37 10.50
N ILE A 8 -49.53 20.25 9.88
CA ILE A 8 -48.41 20.17 8.94
C ILE A 8 -48.98 20.42 7.54
N ASP A 9 -48.56 21.55 6.97
CA ASP A 9 -48.94 22.00 5.63
C ASP A 9 -48.00 21.33 4.61
N ASP A 10 -48.53 20.33 3.91
CA ASP A 10 -47.93 19.75 2.72
C ASP A 10 -48.14 20.72 1.54
N GLN A 11 -47.05 21.27 0.99
CA GLN A 11 -47.10 21.70 -0.41
C GLN A 11 -45.76 21.45 -1.15
N PRO A 12 -45.80 20.69 -2.26
CA PRO A 12 -44.67 20.49 -3.15
C PRO A 12 -44.61 21.57 -4.24
N ASP A 13 -43.61 21.43 -5.11
CA ASP A 13 -43.46 22.03 -6.44
C ASP A 13 -42.51 23.22 -6.58
N GLY A 14 -41.28 22.89 -7.00
CA GLY A 14 -40.29 23.81 -7.54
C GLY A 14 -39.53 23.14 -8.69
N ALA A 15 -40.19 23.00 -9.83
CA ALA A 15 -39.60 22.51 -11.07
C ALA A 15 -38.64 23.53 -11.71
N ALA A 16 -37.75 22.99 -12.55
CA ALA A 16 -37.05 23.61 -13.67
C ALA A 16 -35.78 24.43 -13.40
N ARG A 17 -34.63 23.82 -13.74
CA ARG A 17 -33.70 24.38 -14.74
C ARG A 17 -32.79 23.27 -15.28
N GLU A 18 -33.13 22.79 -16.47
CA GLU A 18 -32.20 22.02 -17.30
C GLU A 18 -31.23 23.01 -17.97
N ASP A 19 -30.01 23.13 -17.46
CA ASP A 19 -28.91 23.73 -18.22
C ASP A 19 -28.22 22.62 -19.01
N ARG A 20 -28.66 22.53 -20.27
CA ARG A 20 -28.11 21.69 -21.33
C ARG A 20 -26.80 22.31 -21.80
N LEU A 21 -25.68 21.86 -21.22
CA LEU A 21 -24.35 22.18 -21.72
C LEU A 21 -24.04 21.28 -22.94
N ASP A 22 -24.01 21.92 -24.10
CA ASP A 22 -23.55 21.34 -25.36
C ASP A 22 -22.08 20.89 -25.24
N ALA A 23 -21.87 19.57 -25.31
CA ALA A 23 -20.56 18.98 -25.48
C ALA A 23 -20.07 19.25 -26.91
N GLY A 24 -19.14 20.18 -27.05
CA GLY A 24 -18.34 20.35 -28.25
C GLY A 24 -17.52 19.08 -28.51
N SER A 25 -17.94 18.31 -29.51
CA SER A 25 -17.19 17.20 -30.09
C SER A 25 -15.92 17.74 -30.76
N THR A 26 -14.79 17.75 -30.03
CA THR A 26 -13.47 17.89 -30.65
C THR A 26 -13.07 16.56 -31.28
N ASP A 27 -13.16 16.56 -32.60
CA ASP A 27 -12.71 15.51 -33.52
C ASP A 27 -11.18 15.38 -33.43
N VAL A 28 -10.69 14.46 -32.58
CA VAL A 28 -9.26 14.15 -32.49
C VAL A 28 -8.92 13.19 -33.62
N ARG A 29 -8.29 13.73 -34.66
CA ARG A 29 -7.67 12.95 -35.74
C ARG A 29 -6.73 11.91 -35.14
N SER A 30 -7.11 10.64 -35.26
CA SER A 30 -6.25 9.49 -35.08
C SER A 30 -5.04 9.63 -36.02
N MET A 31 -3.88 9.97 -35.48
CA MET A 31 -2.61 9.83 -36.18
C MET A 31 -2.19 8.38 -36.07
N ASP A 32 -2.43 7.65 -37.14
CA ASP A 32 -1.97 6.29 -37.38
C ASP A 32 -0.44 6.31 -37.49
N THR A 33 0.27 6.09 -36.38
CA THR A 33 1.72 5.89 -36.40
C THR A 33 1.97 4.45 -36.83
N GLY A 34 2.20 4.26 -38.12
CA GLY A 34 2.62 2.99 -38.70
C GLY A 34 3.83 2.42 -37.95
N ALA A 35 3.59 1.37 -37.18
CA ALA A 35 4.64 0.55 -36.62
C ALA A 35 5.28 -0.23 -37.78
N THR A 36 6.47 0.19 -38.18
CA THR A 36 7.36 -0.64 -39.01
C THR A 36 7.75 -1.86 -38.19
N ASP A 37 7.20 -3.01 -38.58
CA ASP A 37 7.65 -4.33 -38.14
C ASP A 37 9.16 -4.48 -38.41
N VAL A 38 9.94 -4.53 -37.33
CA VAL A 38 11.34 -4.94 -37.39
C VAL A 38 11.33 -6.48 -37.36
N PRO A 39 11.86 -7.16 -38.39
CA PRO A 39 11.93 -8.61 -38.39
C PRO A 39 12.85 -9.08 -37.25
N ILE A 40 12.27 -9.82 -36.31
CA ILE A 40 13.00 -10.55 -35.27
C ILE A 40 13.70 -11.72 -35.98
N PRO A 41 15.04 -11.82 -35.92
CA PRO A 41 15.72 -13.00 -36.45
C PRO A 41 15.38 -14.21 -35.57
N ASP A 42 14.82 -15.25 -36.18
CA ASP A 42 14.63 -16.56 -35.57
C ASP A 42 16.00 -17.13 -35.18
N VAL A 43 16.34 -17.03 -33.90
CA VAL A 43 17.46 -17.77 -33.31
C VAL A 43 16.97 -19.17 -33.04
N ALA A 44 17.19 -20.07 -34.00
CA ALA A 44 17.10 -21.51 -33.78
C ALA A 44 18.18 -21.91 -32.76
N ILE A 45 17.76 -22.20 -31.52
CA ILE A 45 18.62 -22.83 -30.52
C ILE A 45 18.64 -24.32 -30.86
N ASP A 46 19.70 -24.74 -31.55
CA ASP A 46 20.00 -26.14 -31.81
C ASP A 46 20.52 -26.78 -30.50
N ALA A 47 19.61 -27.46 -29.79
CA ALA A 47 19.94 -28.22 -28.60
C ALA A 47 20.48 -29.62 -29.00
N THR A 48 21.68 -29.65 -29.59
CA THR A 48 22.41 -30.91 -29.79
C THR A 48 23.56 -31.04 -28.81
N ALA A 49 23.57 -32.20 -28.15
CA ALA A 49 24.68 -32.81 -27.43
C ALA A 49 25.12 -32.15 -26.11
N THR A 50 24.54 -32.64 -25.01
CA THR A 50 25.16 -32.66 -23.69
C THR A 50 26.41 -33.54 -23.77
N ASP A 51 27.54 -32.94 -24.13
CA ASP A 51 28.84 -33.60 -24.06
C ASP A 51 29.27 -33.60 -22.59
N ILE A 52 29.03 -34.72 -21.91
CA ILE A 52 29.52 -34.94 -20.55
C ILE A 52 31.02 -35.21 -20.69
N VAL A 53 31.81 -34.15 -20.60
CA VAL A 53 33.26 -34.23 -20.44
C VAL A 53 33.53 -34.85 -19.06
N THR A 54 33.82 -36.15 -19.02
CA THR A 54 34.45 -36.77 -17.86
C THR A 54 35.89 -36.28 -17.77
N VAL A 55 36.11 -35.26 -16.94
CA VAL A 55 37.44 -34.80 -16.56
C VAL A 55 38.03 -35.80 -15.57
N ASP A 56 38.97 -36.61 -16.03
CA ASP A 56 39.82 -37.44 -15.18
C ASP A 56 40.90 -36.55 -14.56
N VAL A 57 40.62 -36.01 -13.36
CA VAL A 57 41.57 -35.21 -12.60
C VAL A 57 42.51 -36.15 -11.84
N ARG A 58 43.66 -36.41 -12.47
CA ARG A 58 44.81 -37.05 -11.82
C ARG A 58 45.35 -36.14 -10.71
N ALA A 59 45.70 -36.77 -9.60
CA ALA A 59 46.02 -36.21 -8.29
C ALA A 59 47.14 -35.15 -8.24
N GLU A 60 47.12 -34.43 -7.11
CA GLU A 60 48.17 -33.60 -6.50
C GLU A 60 48.07 -32.08 -6.66
N ALA A 61 46.88 -31.52 -6.40
CA ALA A 61 46.77 -30.18 -5.84
C ALA A 61 45.77 -30.23 -4.68
N SER A 62 46.21 -29.82 -3.49
CA SER A 62 45.32 -29.52 -2.37
C SER A 62 44.40 -28.38 -2.78
N VAL A 63 43.25 -28.72 -3.35
CA VAL A 63 42.16 -27.78 -3.59
C VAL A 63 41.62 -27.43 -2.21
N ASP A 64 42.01 -26.27 -1.70
CA ASP A 64 41.23 -25.58 -0.68
C ASP A 64 39.86 -25.32 -1.30
N VAL A 65 38.96 -26.28 -1.11
CA VAL A 65 37.53 -26.07 -1.28
C VAL A 65 37.21 -25.02 -0.23
N LEU A 66 37.24 -23.76 -0.62
CA LEU A 66 36.50 -22.70 0.04
C LEU A 66 35.07 -23.24 0.12
N LEU A 67 34.71 -23.87 1.25
CA LEU A 67 33.33 -24.08 1.59
C LEU A 67 32.73 -22.69 1.49
N ALA A 68 31.97 -22.47 0.42
CA ALA A 68 31.14 -21.29 0.30
C ALA A 68 30.35 -21.28 1.60
N ASP A 69 30.68 -20.32 2.46
CA ASP A 69 30.06 -20.09 3.74
C ASP A 69 28.56 -20.09 3.42
N ALA A 70 27.88 -21.19 3.75
CA ALA A 70 26.48 -21.38 3.44
C ALA A 70 25.77 -20.42 4.38
N GLY A 71 25.73 -19.16 3.94
CA GLY A 71 25.61 -18.00 4.80
C GLY A 71 24.48 -18.23 5.76
N VAL A 72 24.79 -18.11 7.06
CA VAL A 72 23.80 -18.22 8.12
C VAL A 72 22.55 -17.47 7.68
N PRO A 73 21.38 -18.15 7.56
CA PRO A 73 20.20 -17.50 7.03
C PRO A 73 19.81 -16.35 7.95
N ASP A 74 19.71 -15.17 7.36
CA ASP A 74 19.15 -14.01 8.02
C ASP A 74 17.66 -14.25 8.31
N ARG A 75 17.24 -13.91 9.53
CA ARG A 75 15.85 -14.01 9.96
C ARG A 75 15.24 -12.63 10.13
N TRP A 76 14.18 -12.36 9.38
CA TRP A 76 13.38 -11.15 9.53
C TRP A 76 12.38 -11.30 10.67
N ARG A 77 12.24 -10.24 11.48
CA ARG A 77 11.24 -10.16 12.55
C ARG A 77 10.69 -8.74 12.68
N LEU A 78 9.38 -8.63 12.91
CA LEU A 78 8.72 -7.39 13.33
C LEU A 78 8.74 -7.27 14.84
N LEU A 79 9.02 -6.06 15.34
CA LEU A 79 8.99 -5.74 16.75
C LEU A 79 7.80 -4.83 17.03
N THR A 80 6.68 -5.42 17.44
CA THR A 80 5.44 -4.69 17.77
C THR A 80 5.59 -3.78 18.98
N SER A 81 6.49 -4.11 19.91
CA SER A 81 6.83 -3.27 21.07
C SER A 81 7.40 -1.91 20.71
N ASP A 82 8.00 -1.80 19.52
CA ASP A 82 8.69 -0.60 19.05
C ASP A 82 7.80 0.19 18.08
N ALA A 83 6.50 -0.09 18.02
CA ALA A 83 5.60 0.58 17.10
C ALA A 83 5.50 2.09 17.38
N ILE A 84 5.55 2.87 16.31
CA ILE A 84 5.43 4.34 16.35
C ILE A 84 4.38 4.79 15.35
N TYR A 85 3.79 5.95 15.63
CA TYR A 85 2.84 6.59 14.72
C TYR A 85 3.47 7.82 14.09
N THR A 86 3.14 8.08 12.83
CA THR A 86 3.37 9.40 12.24
C THR A 86 2.41 10.43 12.85
N PRO A 87 2.65 11.74 12.66
CA PRO A 87 1.70 12.77 13.07
C PRO A 87 0.32 12.56 12.43
N TRP A 88 -0.73 13.07 13.09
CA TRP A 88 -2.06 13.09 12.51
C TRP A 88 -2.11 14.01 11.30
N GLN A 89 -2.66 13.51 10.19
CA GLN A 89 -2.91 14.27 8.98
C GLN A 89 -4.39 14.63 8.92
N SER A 90 -4.79 15.70 9.62
CA SER A 90 -5.97 16.53 9.35
C SER A 90 -6.07 17.72 10.31
N ALA A 91 -6.98 18.64 10.00
CA ALA A 91 -7.38 19.75 10.87
C ALA A 91 -8.72 19.50 11.58
N ALA A 92 -9.34 18.33 11.42
CA ALA A 92 -10.62 18.02 12.07
C ALA A 92 -10.41 17.99 13.59
N PRO A 93 -11.00 18.93 14.36
CA PRO A 93 -10.86 18.95 15.81
C PRO A 93 -11.59 17.75 16.39
N ASP A 94 -10.85 16.72 16.81
CA ASP A 94 -11.26 15.54 17.60
C ASP A 94 -12.64 14.89 17.31
N ALA A 95 -13.21 15.12 16.14
CA ALA A 95 -14.47 14.54 15.73
C ALA A 95 -14.22 13.08 15.35
N GLY A 96 -14.97 12.18 16.00
CA GLY A 96 -14.91 10.74 15.76
C GLY A 96 -13.87 10.02 16.63
N GLY A 97 -14.25 8.83 17.10
CA GLY A 97 -13.31 7.90 17.74
C GLY A 97 -12.26 7.45 16.74
N ALA A 98 -11.00 7.42 17.16
CA ALA A 98 -9.94 6.84 16.37
C ALA A 98 -10.11 5.31 16.32
N VAL A 99 -9.98 4.74 15.13
CA VAL A 99 -10.05 3.30 14.88
C VAL A 99 -8.68 2.85 14.40
N LEU A 100 -8.14 1.86 15.10
CA LEU A 100 -6.91 1.19 14.69
C LEU A 100 -7.22 0.16 13.60
N LEU A 101 -6.60 0.36 12.43
CA LEU A 101 -6.62 -0.52 11.28
C LEU A 101 -5.24 -1.17 11.13
N ALA A 102 -4.80 -1.88 12.16
CA ALA A 102 -3.51 -2.55 12.19
C ALA A 102 -3.55 -3.89 11.45
N CYS A 103 -2.45 -4.23 10.80
CA CYS A 103 -2.18 -5.59 10.38
C CYS A 103 -1.93 -6.48 11.60
N GLY A 104 -2.23 -7.78 11.46
CA GLY A 104 -2.04 -8.75 12.55
C GLY A 104 -0.57 -8.96 12.91
N ASP A 105 -0.33 -9.78 13.92
CA ASP A 105 1.03 -10.11 14.34
C ASP A 105 1.84 -10.71 13.19
N SER A 106 3.06 -10.22 13.01
CA SER A 106 3.95 -10.60 11.90
C SER A 106 3.42 -10.28 10.50
N GLN A 107 2.39 -9.43 10.38
CA GLN A 107 1.93 -8.92 9.10
C GLN A 107 2.41 -7.48 8.88
N VAL A 108 2.60 -7.13 7.61
CA VAL A 108 2.96 -5.79 7.15
C VAL A 108 1.88 -5.23 6.24
N LEU A 109 1.80 -3.92 6.17
CA LEU A 109 0.93 -3.22 5.25
C LEU A 109 1.50 -3.30 3.83
N VAL A 110 0.71 -3.85 2.91
CA VAL A 110 1.09 -4.04 1.50
C VAL A 110 0.16 -3.33 0.54
N GLY A 111 -0.71 -2.47 1.04
CA GLY A 111 -1.65 -1.72 0.21
C GLY A 111 -2.89 -1.32 0.99
N PHE A 112 -3.92 -0.94 0.26
CA PHE A 112 -5.21 -0.57 0.82
C PHE A 112 -6.33 -0.74 -0.20
N ARG A 113 -7.56 -0.87 0.30
CA ARG A 113 -8.77 -0.57 -0.46
C ARG A 113 -9.26 0.80 -0.06
N VAL A 114 -9.55 1.65 -1.04
CA VAL A 114 -10.10 2.99 -0.80
C VAL A 114 -11.48 3.07 -1.45
N TRP A 115 -12.41 3.72 -0.75
CA TRP A 115 -13.65 4.21 -1.32
C TRP A 115 -13.49 5.72 -1.46
N SER A 116 -13.48 6.24 -2.68
CA SER A 116 -13.29 7.68 -2.88
C SER A 116 -14.12 8.24 -4.01
N SER A 117 -14.32 9.55 -3.94
CA SER A 117 -14.82 10.39 -5.02
C SER A 117 -14.01 11.68 -5.07
N SER A 118 -14.61 12.84 -4.83
CA SER A 118 -13.85 14.07 -4.60
C SER A 118 -13.01 14.02 -3.32
N TYR A 119 -13.36 13.16 -2.36
CA TYR A 119 -12.63 12.97 -1.09
C TYR A 119 -12.50 11.48 -0.78
N VAL A 120 -11.69 11.14 0.21
CA VAL A 120 -11.57 9.76 0.71
C VAL A 120 -12.73 9.47 1.68
N ASN A 121 -13.65 8.62 1.25
CA ASN A 121 -14.85 8.26 2.02
C ASN A 121 -14.54 7.16 3.04
N GLY A 122 -13.76 6.17 2.63
CA GLY A 122 -13.38 5.04 3.48
C GLY A 122 -12.04 4.43 3.09
N LEU A 123 -11.48 3.66 4.02
CA LEU A 123 -10.18 3.00 3.88
C LEU A 123 -10.19 1.64 4.59
N ALA A 124 -9.54 0.64 3.99
CA ALA A 124 -9.21 -0.64 4.63
C ALA A 124 -7.78 -1.04 4.26
N PRO A 125 -6.97 -1.58 5.18
CA PRO A 125 -5.59 -1.99 4.86
C PRO A 125 -5.57 -3.34 4.14
N TRP A 126 -4.66 -3.50 3.18
CA TRP A 126 -4.23 -4.82 2.72
C TRP A 126 -3.00 -5.25 3.53
N CYS A 127 -3.10 -6.39 4.20
CA CYS A 127 -2.06 -6.91 5.08
C CYS A 127 -1.52 -8.23 4.56
N ALA A 128 -0.21 -8.44 4.63
CA ALA A 128 0.41 -9.71 4.25
C ALA A 128 1.40 -10.17 5.31
N ALA A 129 1.53 -11.49 5.49
CA ALA A 129 2.52 -12.05 6.40
C ALA A 129 3.95 -11.73 5.91
N LEU A 130 4.81 -11.28 6.82
CA LEU A 130 6.25 -11.22 6.60
C LEU A 130 6.88 -12.51 7.11
N SER A 131 7.39 -13.33 6.19
CA SER A 131 8.06 -14.57 6.57
C SER A 131 9.42 -14.29 7.21
N PRO A 132 9.95 -15.22 8.02
CA PRO A 132 11.31 -15.12 8.54
C PRO A 132 12.38 -15.04 7.44
N ALA A 133 12.10 -15.54 6.24
CA ALA A 133 13.01 -15.44 5.09
C ALA A 133 12.96 -14.07 4.40
N GLY A 134 12.09 -13.16 4.84
CA GLY A 134 11.92 -11.83 4.24
C GLY A 134 10.99 -11.83 3.02
N THR A 135 10.27 -12.93 2.79
CA THR A 135 9.25 -13.00 1.74
C THR A 135 7.91 -12.46 2.25
N ILE A 136 7.18 -11.79 1.37
CA ILE A 136 5.84 -11.25 1.65
C ILE A 136 4.80 -12.24 1.14
N GLY A 137 3.87 -12.65 2.00
CA GLY A 137 2.79 -13.56 1.66
C GLY A 137 1.68 -12.91 0.82
N SER A 138 0.60 -13.66 0.61
CA SER A 138 -0.59 -13.13 -0.08
C SER A 138 -1.28 -12.04 0.76
N PRO A 139 -1.76 -10.97 0.12
CA PRO A 139 -2.50 -9.90 0.79
C PRO A 139 -3.87 -10.40 1.26
N VAL A 140 -4.27 -9.96 2.45
CA VAL A 140 -5.58 -10.19 3.08
C VAL A 140 -6.16 -8.84 3.48
N LEU A 141 -7.44 -8.62 3.15
CA LEU A 141 -8.12 -7.36 3.42
C LEU A 141 -8.48 -7.27 4.91
N GLY A 142 -8.13 -6.14 5.52
CA GLY A 142 -8.47 -5.82 6.90
C GLY A 142 -9.86 -5.19 7.05
N THR A 143 -10.13 -4.70 8.25
CA THR A 143 -11.37 -3.97 8.56
C THR A 143 -11.40 -2.60 7.89
N ARG A 144 -12.61 -2.08 7.64
CA ARG A 144 -12.84 -0.77 7.02
C ARG A 144 -13.13 0.30 8.08
N VAL A 145 -12.69 1.54 7.80
CA VAL A 145 -13.15 2.79 8.41
C VAL A 145 -13.84 3.68 7.38
N GLY A 146 -14.77 4.53 7.83
CA GLY A 146 -15.45 5.51 6.97
C GLY A 146 -16.66 4.94 6.21
N GLY A 147 -17.16 5.72 5.26
CA GLY A 147 -18.33 5.39 4.43
C GLY A 147 -17.96 4.69 3.13
N THR A 148 -18.96 4.11 2.47
CA THR A 148 -18.86 3.52 1.12
C THR A 148 -19.52 4.38 0.04
N SER A 149 -20.22 5.44 0.43
CA SER A 149 -21.36 5.91 -0.34
C SER A 149 -21.11 7.24 -1.05
N ASP A 150 -20.74 7.11 -2.31
CA ASP A 150 -21.50 7.61 -3.44
C ASP A 150 -21.88 6.35 -4.23
N ASN A 151 -22.99 6.33 -4.98
CA ASN A 151 -23.29 5.21 -5.89
C ASN A 151 -22.26 5.06 -7.04
N ASN A 152 -21.24 5.92 -7.03
CA ASN A 152 -20.10 6.02 -7.94
C ASN A 152 -18.77 6.11 -7.16
N ALA A 153 -18.71 5.70 -5.89
CA ALA A 153 -17.45 5.62 -5.19
C ALA A 153 -16.62 4.53 -5.86
N ASP A 154 -15.51 4.90 -6.48
CA ASP A 154 -14.55 3.92 -6.99
C ASP A 154 -14.03 3.14 -5.77
N ASP A 155 -14.31 1.84 -5.71
CA ASP A 155 -13.77 0.92 -4.71
C ASP A 155 -12.54 0.22 -5.29
N ASP A 156 -11.41 0.91 -5.23
CA ASP A 156 -10.19 0.46 -5.86
C ASP A 156 -9.29 -0.29 -4.87
N ASP A 157 -8.82 -1.46 -5.30
CA ASP A 157 -7.75 -2.19 -4.65
C ASP A 157 -6.39 -1.72 -5.16
N ASP A 158 -5.62 -1.14 -4.25
CA ASP A 158 -4.26 -0.69 -4.52
C ASP A 158 -3.29 -1.49 -3.66
N VAL A 159 -2.67 -2.49 -4.30
CA VAL A 159 -1.71 -3.38 -3.67
C VAL A 159 -0.32 -3.10 -4.22
N CYS A 160 0.67 -3.06 -3.34
CA CYS A 160 2.06 -2.98 -3.69
C CYS A 160 2.47 -4.11 -4.64
N PRO A 161 3.41 -3.85 -5.57
CA PRO A 161 4.01 -4.92 -6.36
C PRO A 161 4.56 -6.04 -5.48
N ALA A 162 4.60 -7.26 -6.01
CA ALA A 162 5.04 -8.44 -5.26
C ALA A 162 6.41 -8.21 -4.56
N GLY A 163 6.49 -8.58 -3.28
CA GLY A 163 7.69 -8.39 -2.46
C GLY A 163 7.95 -6.97 -1.96
N GLN A 164 7.02 -6.03 -2.21
CA GLN A 164 7.10 -4.67 -1.68
C GLN A 164 6.09 -4.44 -0.55
N VAL A 165 6.38 -3.45 0.28
CA VAL A 165 5.59 -3.06 1.44
C VAL A 165 5.39 -1.55 1.44
N VAL A 166 4.32 -1.08 2.07
CA VAL A 166 4.06 0.35 2.25
C VAL A 166 5.06 0.92 3.25
N VAL A 167 5.70 2.02 2.89
CA VAL A 167 6.69 2.71 3.74
C VAL A 167 6.43 4.21 3.88
N GLN A 168 5.55 4.75 3.03
CA GLN A 168 5.17 6.15 3.03
C GLN A 168 3.72 6.30 2.59
N ILE A 169 3.04 7.28 3.17
CA ILE A 169 1.77 7.81 2.66
C ILE A 169 1.93 9.28 2.30
N THR A 170 1.22 9.72 1.28
CA THR A 170 1.19 11.11 0.84
C THR A 170 -0.23 11.48 0.44
N GLY A 171 -0.57 12.75 0.50
CA GLY A 171 -1.91 13.19 0.13
C GLY A 171 -2.15 14.64 0.47
N ARG A 172 -3.43 14.98 0.59
CA ARG A 172 -3.89 16.29 1.03
C ARG A 172 -4.98 16.12 2.08
N ALA A 173 -4.93 16.94 3.14
CA ALA A 173 -5.92 16.88 4.20
C ALA A 173 -6.30 18.29 4.70
N GLY A 174 -7.60 18.52 4.86
CA GLY A 174 -8.19 19.67 5.54
C GLY A 174 -9.05 19.20 6.70
N VAL A 175 -10.36 19.52 6.65
CA VAL A 175 -11.35 18.96 7.59
C VAL A 175 -11.60 17.46 7.31
N VAL A 176 -11.36 17.03 6.08
CA VAL A 176 -11.38 15.62 5.67
C VAL A 176 -10.10 15.30 4.90
N LEU A 177 -9.87 14.02 4.64
CA LEU A 177 -8.82 13.56 3.75
C LEU A 177 -9.27 13.81 2.29
N ASP A 178 -8.69 14.84 1.68
CA ASP A 178 -8.98 15.29 0.31
C ASP A 178 -8.44 14.30 -0.73
N SER A 179 -7.20 13.85 -0.52
CA SER A 179 -6.59 12.83 -1.36
C SER A 179 -5.56 11.99 -0.61
N PHE A 180 -5.31 10.79 -1.10
CA PHE A 180 -4.48 9.80 -0.46
C PHE A 180 -3.83 8.85 -1.47
N GLN A 181 -2.55 8.56 -1.28
CA GLN A 181 -1.82 7.50 -1.95
C GLN A 181 -0.76 6.94 -1.00
N ALA A 182 -0.34 5.69 -1.21
CA ALA A 182 0.87 5.16 -0.57
C ALA A 182 2.02 5.03 -1.57
N ARG A 183 3.21 4.88 -1.01
CA ARG A 183 4.42 4.50 -1.72
C ARG A 183 4.97 3.21 -1.17
N CYS A 184 5.22 2.29 -2.08
CA CYS A 184 5.77 0.98 -1.79
C CYS A 184 7.29 1.01 -1.90
N ALA A 185 7.96 0.09 -1.23
CA ALA A 185 9.38 -0.17 -1.43
C ALA A 185 9.69 -1.66 -1.26
N PRO A 186 10.65 -2.21 -2.03
CA PRO A 186 11.18 -3.54 -1.73
C PRO A 186 11.84 -3.55 -0.35
N LEU A 187 11.58 -4.60 0.43
CA LEU A 187 12.07 -4.71 1.81
C LEU A 187 13.59 -4.56 1.90
N SER A 188 14.34 -5.23 1.02
CA SER A 188 15.81 -5.22 1.02
C SER A 188 16.41 -3.85 0.72
N THR A 189 15.84 -3.11 -0.23
CA THR A 189 16.32 -1.78 -0.64
C THR A 189 15.89 -0.72 0.35
N TRP A 190 14.67 -0.81 0.90
CA TRP A 190 14.20 0.11 1.92
C TRP A 190 15.11 0.10 3.15
N MET A 191 15.49 -1.09 3.60
CA MET A 191 16.30 -1.28 4.80
C MET A 191 17.76 -0.86 4.64
N SER A 192 18.28 -0.85 3.42
CA SER A 192 19.68 -0.52 3.14
C SER A 192 19.87 0.93 2.70
N THR A 193 18.97 1.45 1.86
CA THR A 193 19.15 2.72 1.14
C THR A 193 17.97 3.67 1.27
N ARG A 194 16.87 3.25 1.90
CA ARG A 194 15.62 4.02 1.97
C ARG A 194 15.03 4.37 0.60
N ALA A 195 15.37 3.58 -0.42
CA ALA A 195 14.87 3.77 -1.77
C ALA A 195 13.35 3.54 -1.80
N LEU A 196 12.62 4.55 -2.29
CA LEU A 196 11.19 4.47 -2.54
C LEU A 196 10.94 3.87 -3.92
N GLY A 197 9.95 2.99 -4.01
CA GLY A 197 9.41 2.51 -5.28
C GLY A 197 8.40 3.49 -5.88
N ALA A 198 7.64 2.98 -6.85
CA ALA A 198 6.56 3.73 -7.47
C ALA A 198 5.43 4.02 -6.45
N PRO A 199 4.77 5.20 -6.54
CA PRO A 199 3.52 5.41 -5.82
C PRO A 199 2.44 4.49 -6.36
N LEU A 200 1.51 4.12 -5.48
CA LEU A 200 0.22 3.58 -5.86
C LEU A 200 -0.65 4.69 -6.46
N ARG A 201 -1.85 4.35 -6.95
CA ARG A 201 -2.75 5.33 -7.53
C ARG A 201 -3.16 6.35 -6.47
N LEU A 202 -3.38 7.59 -6.92
CA LEU A 202 -3.94 8.65 -6.09
C LEU A 202 -5.46 8.52 -6.05
N HIS A 203 -6.00 8.51 -4.83
CA HIS A 203 -7.43 8.47 -4.54
C HIS A 203 -7.92 9.80 -4.00
N GLY A 204 -9.20 10.10 -4.21
CA GLY A 204 -9.74 11.44 -4.03
C GLY A 204 -9.40 12.36 -5.21
N GLY A 205 -9.97 13.57 -5.21
CA GLY A 205 -9.78 14.53 -6.31
C GLY A 205 -9.80 15.99 -5.89
N SER A 206 -10.12 16.28 -4.62
CA SER A 206 -10.09 17.63 -4.08
C SER A 206 -8.65 18.14 -4.00
N ASN A 207 -8.43 19.35 -4.51
CA ASN A 207 -7.19 20.10 -4.34
C ASN A 207 -7.18 20.92 -3.04
N GLY A 208 -8.18 20.74 -2.18
CA GLY A 208 -8.25 21.33 -0.85
C GLY A 208 -7.13 20.86 0.08
N GLY A 209 -7.21 21.30 1.34
CA GLY A 209 -6.29 20.87 2.39
C GLY A 209 -4.82 21.24 2.18
N ALA A 210 -4.01 20.90 3.19
CA ALA A 210 -2.56 20.98 3.12
C ALA A 210 -1.99 19.65 2.59
N ALA A 211 -0.96 19.73 1.75
CA ALA A 211 -0.24 18.54 1.31
C ALA A 211 0.58 17.95 2.48
N PHE A 212 0.66 16.63 2.55
CA PHE A 212 1.47 15.92 3.53
C PHE A 212 2.25 14.77 2.91
N ALA A 213 3.33 14.37 3.59
CA ALA A 213 4.13 13.21 3.26
C ALA A 213 4.70 12.58 4.54
N ASP A 214 4.14 11.43 4.91
CA ASP A 214 4.47 10.71 6.13
C ASP A 214 5.23 9.44 5.79
N THR A 215 6.47 9.36 6.25
CA THR A 215 7.40 8.30 5.89
C THR A 215 7.84 7.58 7.15
N CYS A 216 7.77 6.24 7.14
CA CYS A 216 8.35 5.48 8.23
C CYS A 216 9.86 5.78 8.37
N PRO A 217 10.40 5.83 9.60
CA PRO A 217 11.84 5.95 9.80
C PRO A 217 12.62 4.77 9.17
N LEU A 218 13.92 4.95 8.97
CA LEU A 218 14.77 3.84 8.52
C LEU A 218 14.70 2.70 9.55
N GLY A 219 14.54 1.46 9.08
CA GLY A 219 14.33 0.31 9.95
C GLY A 219 12.87 0.06 10.33
N TYR A 220 11.93 0.84 9.80
CA TYR A 220 10.50 0.70 10.06
C TYR A 220 9.71 0.51 8.76
N LEU A 221 8.62 -0.23 8.84
CA LEU A 221 7.68 -0.49 7.74
C LEU A 221 6.26 -0.12 8.16
N GLY A 222 5.39 0.18 7.19
CA GLY A 222 3.97 0.32 7.45
C GLY A 222 3.39 -0.99 7.98
N ALA A 223 2.61 -0.89 9.05
CA ALA A 223 1.93 -2.01 9.69
C ALA A 223 0.43 -1.76 9.87
N GLY A 224 -0.10 -0.74 9.20
CA GLY A 224 -1.51 -0.36 9.24
C GLY A 224 -1.67 1.14 9.41
N PHE A 225 -2.85 1.53 9.83
CA PHE A 225 -3.20 2.93 10.05
C PHE A 225 -3.98 3.12 11.33
N GLU A 226 -4.01 4.35 11.81
CA GLU A 226 -5.08 4.79 12.69
C GLU A 226 -5.83 5.91 11.99
N ALA A 227 -7.15 5.82 12.00
CA ALA A 227 -8.01 6.71 11.23
C ALA A 227 -9.21 7.15 12.05
N LYS A 228 -9.69 8.37 11.77
CA LYS A 228 -10.94 8.89 12.33
C LYS A 228 -11.96 9.02 11.20
N ALA A 229 -13.17 8.51 11.40
CA ALA A 229 -14.29 8.76 10.49
C ALA A 229 -15.12 9.94 11.01
N ILE A 230 -15.52 10.84 10.11
CA ILE A 230 -16.38 11.99 10.43
C ILE A 230 -17.53 12.11 9.43
N PHE A 231 -18.56 12.84 9.80
CA PHE A 231 -19.65 13.19 8.89
C PHE A 231 -19.36 14.54 8.23
N TYR A 232 -19.24 14.56 6.90
CA TYR A 232 -18.94 15.76 6.12
C TYR A 232 -19.78 15.79 4.84
N LEU A 233 -20.58 16.85 4.69
CA LEU A 233 -21.51 17.05 3.56
C LEU A 233 -22.48 15.86 3.38
N GLY A 234 -23.10 15.40 4.48
CA GLY A 234 -24.10 14.34 4.40
C GLY A 234 -23.53 12.91 4.31
N LEU A 235 -22.20 12.74 4.29
CA LEU A 235 -21.54 11.45 4.07
C LEU A 235 -20.49 11.16 5.15
N SER A 236 -20.27 9.88 5.44
CA SER A 236 -19.16 9.43 6.30
C SER A 236 -17.86 9.42 5.49
N ARG A 237 -16.85 10.12 5.98
CA ARG A 237 -15.54 10.31 5.32
C ARG A 237 -14.39 10.04 6.27
N VAL A 238 -13.21 9.77 5.72
CA VAL A 238 -11.98 9.73 6.52
C VAL A 238 -11.61 11.17 6.88
N GLY A 239 -11.75 11.50 8.16
CA GLY A 239 -11.50 12.83 8.70
C GLY A 239 -10.05 13.06 9.09
N ALA A 240 -9.35 12.02 9.53
CA ALA A 240 -7.95 12.06 9.93
C ALA A 240 -7.29 10.70 9.71
N LEU A 241 -5.99 10.70 9.42
CA LEU A 241 -5.20 9.47 9.25
C LEU A 241 -3.80 9.67 9.82
N ARG A 242 -3.21 8.60 10.36
CA ARG A 242 -1.77 8.49 10.58
C ARG A 242 -1.28 7.07 10.29
N LEU A 243 -0.03 6.97 9.84
CA LEU A 243 0.60 5.69 9.51
C LEU A 243 1.14 5.05 10.79
N LEU A 244 0.82 3.77 11.01
CA LEU A 244 1.46 2.94 12.01
C LEU A 244 2.72 2.32 11.41
N CYS A 245 3.86 2.62 11.99
CA CYS A 245 5.15 2.08 11.59
C CYS A 245 5.67 1.10 12.64
N MET A 246 6.05 -0.11 12.22
CA MET A 246 6.68 -1.09 13.10
C MET A 246 8.13 -1.30 12.72
N ARG A 247 8.98 -1.47 13.74
CA ARG A 247 10.40 -1.75 13.53
C ARG A 247 10.57 -3.15 12.97
N VAL A 248 11.43 -3.28 11.97
CA VAL A 248 11.84 -4.56 11.41
C VAL A 248 13.33 -4.76 11.66
N VAL A 249 13.69 -5.96 12.12
CA VAL A 249 15.08 -6.35 12.36
C VAL A 249 15.44 -7.57 11.54
N ARG A 250 16.71 -7.60 11.14
CA ARG A 250 17.33 -8.74 10.48
C ARG A 250 18.32 -9.37 11.46
N GLU A 251 17.95 -10.51 12.02
CA GLU A 251 18.79 -11.25 12.98
C GLU A 251 19.61 -12.30 12.23
N ARG A 252 20.93 -12.27 12.40
CA ARG A 252 21.75 -13.42 12.01
C ARG A 252 21.58 -14.52 13.04
N LEU A 253 21.13 -15.69 12.59
CA LEU A 253 21.02 -16.88 13.43
C LEU A 253 22.42 -17.40 13.79
N MET A 254 23.04 -16.87 14.85
CA MET A 254 24.28 -17.43 15.37
C MET A 254 24.12 -18.96 15.51
N PRO A 255 24.96 -19.79 14.87
CA PRO A 255 24.85 -21.23 14.99
C PRO A 255 24.93 -21.57 16.48
N ARG A 256 23.88 -22.22 17.01
CA ARG A 256 23.87 -22.68 18.39
C ARG A 256 25.11 -23.57 18.56
N ARG A 257 26.07 -23.12 19.38
CA ARG A 257 27.19 -23.98 19.80
C ARG A 257 26.56 -25.22 20.41
N GLN A 258 26.70 -26.37 19.75
CA GLN A 258 26.30 -27.64 20.35
C GLN A 258 27.06 -27.76 21.68
N PRO A 259 26.37 -28.06 22.80
CA PRO A 259 27.06 -28.36 24.03
C PRO A 259 27.98 -29.56 23.76
N CYS A 260 29.28 -29.41 24.04
CA CYS A 260 30.21 -30.53 23.97
C CYS A 260 29.73 -31.58 24.98
N GLU A 261 29.19 -32.70 24.51
CA GLU A 261 28.98 -33.87 25.33
C GLU A 261 30.36 -34.36 25.82
N ARG A 262 30.50 -34.52 27.14
CA ARG A 262 31.70 -35.04 27.80
C ARG A 262 31.46 -36.49 28.21
#